data_AF-A0A1I8AYG6-F1
#
_entry.id   AF-A0A1I8AYG6-F1
#
_cell.length_a   1.000
_cell.length_b   1.000
_cell.length_c   1.000
_cell.angle_alpha   90.00
_cell.angle_beta   90.00
_cell.angle_gamma   90.00
#
_symmetry.space_group_name_H-M   'P 1'
#
loop_
_entity.id
_entity.type
_entity.pdbx_description
1 polymer ?
#
loop_
_entity_poly.entity_id
_entity_poly.type
_entity_poly.pdbx_seq_one_letter_code
_entity_poly.pdbx_strand_id
1 'polypeptide(L)'
;MKKVYAYVCEHKTGKFNLLDNYPIDLQAMIIPFPIQCFPLNNGSLMIGSGTASYTYYPEENIPHMSGDFYEQFPNLPGKFVSGFPADKDYNNYIFLDKLNASKYSLIDAKLSEEKEIKDFLNCKVN
;
A
#
# COMPACT_ATOMS: atom_id res chain seq x y z
N MET A 1 -10.39 -18.09 7.17
CA MET A 1 -9.75 -17.65 5.92
C MET A 1 -9.79 -16.14 5.84
N LYS A 2 -8.73 -15.52 5.31
CA LYS A 2 -8.61 -14.07 5.13
C LYS A 2 -8.83 -13.73 3.66
N LYS A 3 -9.51 -12.60 3.41
CA LYS A 3 -10.07 -12.24 2.10
C LYS A 3 -9.45 -10.95 1.57
N VAL A 4 -9.14 -10.91 0.29
CA VAL A 4 -8.80 -9.69 -0.46
C VAL A 4 -10.08 -9.15 -1.09
N TYR A 5 -10.28 -7.85 -1.00
CA TYR A 5 -11.39 -7.14 -1.63
C TYR A 5 -10.83 -6.18 -2.68
N ALA A 6 -11.47 -6.10 -3.83
CA ALA A 6 -11.18 -5.10 -4.85
C ALA A 6 -12.46 -4.37 -5.20
N TYR A 7 -12.34 -3.06 -5.43
CA TYR A 7 -13.47 -2.20 -5.75
C TYR A 7 -13.14 -1.36 -6.98
N VAL A 8 -14.16 -1.09 -7.80
CA VAL A 8 -14.10 -0.10 -8.88
C VAL A 8 -14.85 1.16 -8.45
N CYS A 9 -14.21 2.32 -8.62
CA CYS A 9 -14.85 3.60 -8.38
C CYS A 9 -15.67 4.00 -9.62
N GLU A 10 -16.97 4.17 -9.45
CA GLU A 10 -17.82 4.79 -10.44
C GLU A 10 -17.60 6.31 -10.42
N HIS A 11 -16.79 6.83 -11.34
CA HIS A 11 -16.35 8.22 -11.36
C HIS A 11 -17.48 9.26 -11.35
N LYS A 12 -18.67 8.93 -11.86
CA LYS A 12 -19.83 9.85 -11.87
C LYS A 12 -20.49 10.01 -10.51
N THR A 13 -20.52 8.95 -9.72
CA THR A 13 -21.26 8.89 -8.45
C THR A 13 -20.32 8.88 -7.24
N GLY A 14 -19.03 8.63 -7.46
CA GLY A 14 -18.05 8.39 -6.40
C GLY A 14 -18.31 7.09 -5.63
N LYS A 15 -19.21 6.22 -6.11
CA LYS A 15 -19.53 4.96 -5.44
C LYS A 15 -18.47 3.92 -5.76
N PHE A 16 -18.06 3.19 -4.73
CA PHE A 16 -17.19 2.03 -4.86
C PHE A 16 -18.06 0.78 -4.95
N ASN A 17 -17.98 0.07 -6.07
CA ASN A 17 -18.66 -1.20 -6.27
C ASN A 17 -17.63 -2.33 -6.14
N LEU A 18 -18.01 -3.41 -5.46
CA LEU A 18 -17.17 -4.60 -5.37
C LEU A 18 -16.92 -5.13 -6.80
N LEU A 19 -15.67 -5.42 -7.12
CA LEU A 19 -15.31 -5.97 -8.42
C LEU A 19 -15.86 -7.41 -8.55
N ASP A 20 -16.26 -7.80 -9.76
CA ASP A 20 -16.67 -9.17 -10.03
C ASP A 20 -15.58 -10.17 -9.62
N ASN A 21 -16.00 -11.31 -9.08
CA ASN A 21 -15.13 -12.38 -8.55
C ASN A 21 -14.36 -12.04 -7.26
N TYR A 22 -14.60 -10.87 -6.64
CA TYR A 22 -14.14 -10.57 -5.29
C TYR A 22 -15.27 -10.75 -4.26
N PRO A 23 -14.95 -11.05 -2.98
CA PRO A 23 -13.61 -11.25 -2.44
C PRO A 23 -12.98 -12.60 -2.81
N ILE A 24 -11.65 -12.61 -2.97
CA ILE A 24 -10.84 -13.82 -3.13
C ILE A 24 -10.15 -14.19 -1.82
N ASP A 25 -9.88 -15.48 -1.61
CA ASP A 25 -9.08 -15.91 -0.46
C ASP A 25 -7.60 -15.60 -0.71
N LEU A 26 -6.97 -14.92 0.25
CA LEU A 26 -5.53 -14.71 0.26
C LEU A 26 -4.86 -16.06 0.55
N GLN A 27 -4.15 -16.63 -0.42
CA GLN A 27 -3.56 -17.96 -0.28
C GLN A 27 -2.64 -18.05 0.95
N ALA A 28 -2.61 -19.22 1.59
CA ALA A 28 -1.86 -19.51 2.81
C ALA A 28 -0.32 -19.40 2.68
N MET A 29 0.22 -19.10 1.49
CA MET A 29 1.65 -18.98 1.21
C MET A 29 2.27 -17.65 1.62
N ILE A 30 1.49 -16.66 2.07
CA ILE A 30 2.03 -15.41 2.61
C ILE A 30 2.33 -15.63 4.10
N ILE A 31 3.58 -15.98 4.40
CA ILE A 31 4.02 -16.56 5.67
C ILE A 31 4.01 -15.55 6.84
N PRO A 32 3.94 -14.24 6.61
CA PRO A 32 3.38 -13.33 7.60
C PRO A 32 2.19 -12.54 7.04
N PHE A 33 1.11 -12.47 7.81
CA PHE A 33 -0.07 -11.70 7.40
C PHE A 33 0.31 -10.25 7.10
N PRO A 34 0.00 -9.72 5.91
CA PRO A 34 0.45 -8.40 5.55
C PRO A 34 -0.26 -7.35 6.42
N ILE A 35 0.54 -6.60 7.16
CA ILE A 35 0.11 -5.41 7.91
C ILE A 35 0.45 -4.12 7.14
N GLN A 36 1.20 -4.26 6.06
CA GLN A 36 1.65 -3.22 5.15
C GLN A 36 1.26 -3.60 3.71
N CYS A 37 0.71 -2.65 2.96
CA CYS A 37 0.41 -2.85 1.55
C CYS A 37 0.37 -1.53 0.75
N PHE A 38 0.98 -1.52 -0.44
CA PHE A 38 0.85 -0.43 -1.41
C PHE A 38 1.05 -0.93 -2.85
N PRO A 39 0.49 -0.25 -3.86
CA PRO A 39 0.59 -0.68 -5.25
C PRO A 39 1.93 -0.27 -5.90
N LEU A 40 2.38 -1.05 -6.88
CA LEU A 40 3.50 -0.74 -7.76
C LEU A 40 3.00 -0.37 -9.18
N ASN A 41 3.86 0.24 -10.00
CA ASN A 41 3.48 0.74 -11.34
C ASN A 41 3.08 -0.36 -12.34
N ASN A 42 3.51 -1.60 -12.09
CA ASN A 42 3.20 -2.76 -12.91
C ASN A 42 1.87 -3.45 -12.52
N GLY A 43 1.07 -2.83 -11.64
CA GLY A 43 -0.21 -3.38 -11.16
C GLY A 43 -0.08 -4.44 -10.06
N SER A 44 1.15 -4.82 -9.69
CA SER A 44 1.38 -5.66 -8.52
C SER A 44 1.28 -4.85 -7.21
N LEU A 45 1.21 -5.56 -6.09
CA LEU A 45 1.19 -5.00 -4.75
C LEU A 45 2.46 -5.38 -4.01
N MET A 46 3.09 -4.41 -3.36
CA MET A 46 4.06 -4.70 -2.32
C MET A 46 3.28 -4.95 -1.03
N ILE A 47 3.44 -6.14 -0.46
CA ILE A 47 2.81 -6.54 0.81
C ILE A 47 3.90 -6.86 1.83
N GLY A 48 3.70 -6.51 3.10
CA GLY A 48 4.75 -6.66 4.10
C GLY A 48 4.26 -6.87 5.52
N SER A 49 5.14 -7.44 6.35
CA SER A 49 4.95 -7.57 7.78
C SER A 49 6.30 -7.54 8.50
N GLY A 50 6.55 -6.43 9.19
CA GLY A 50 7.84 -6.19 9.85
C GLY A 50 8.91 -5.93 8.80
N THR A 51 9.95 -6.78 8.76
CA THR A 51 11.00 -6.74 7.74
C THR A 51 10.68 -7.61 6.54
N ALA A 52 9.78 -8.59 6.65
CA ALA A 52 9.45 -9.46 5.54
C ALA A 52 8.52 -8.75 4.54
N SER A 53 8.89 -8.76 3.27
CA SER A 53 8.11 -8.19 2.17
C SER A 53 7.90 -9.19 1.05
N TYR A 54 6.80 -9.04 0.31
CA TYR A 54 6.51 -9.80 -0.89
C TYR A 54 5.92 -8.94 -2.00
N THR A 55 6.26 -9.25 -3.25
CA THR A 55 5.49 -8.76 -4.40
C THR A 55 4.35 -9.73 -4.69
N TYR A 56 3.12 -9.23 -4.70
CA TYR A 56 1.90 -10.00 -4.92
C TYR A 56 1.18 -9.52 -6.18
N TYR A 57 0.85 -10.44 -7.07
CA TYR A 57 0.10 -10.16 -8.30
C TYR A 57 -1.37 -10.56 -8.09
N PRO A 58 -2.31 -9.59 -8.03
CA PRO A 58 -3.72 -9.91 -7.76
C PRO A 58 -4.34 -10.86 -8.78
N GLU A 59 -3.95 -10.76 -10.06
CA GLU A 59 -4.48 -11.58 -11.15
C GLU A 59 -4.10 -13.06 -11.01
N GLU A 60 -2.91 -13.33 -10.48
CA GLU A 60 -2.40 -14.69 -10.29
C GLU A 60 -2.72 -15.24 -8.90
N ASN A 61 -3.07 -14.36 -7.95
CA ASN A 61 -3.26 -14.67 -6.54
C ASN A 61 -2.06 -15.41 -5.91
N ILE A 62 -0.83 -15.07 -6.32
CA ILE A 62 0.42 -15.71 -5.89
C ILE A 62 1.46 -14.65 -5.50
N PRO A 63 2.20 -14.82 -4.38
CA PRO A 63 3.38 -14.03 -4.07
C PRO A 63 4.61 -14.55 -4.84
N HIS A 64 5.43 -13.65 -5.40
CA HIS A 64 6.55 -14.01 -6.28
C HIS A 64 7.93 -13.78 -5.68
N MET A 65 8.18 -12.58 -5.16
CA MET A 65 9.49 -12.19 -4.63
C MET A 65 9.36 -11.98 -3.13
N SER A 66 10.33 -12.44 -2.34
CA SER A 66 10.42 -12.16 -0.91
C SER A 66 11.76 -11.50 -0.56
N GLY A 67 11.77 -10.49 0.28
CA GLY A 67 13.01 -9.86 0.73
C GLY A 67 12.84 -9.00 1.98
N ASP A 68 13.93 -8.37 2.44
CA ASP A 68 13.87 -7.39 3.51
C ASP A 68 13.29 -6.06 2.98
N PHE A 69 12.20 -5.63 3.61
CA PHE A 69 11.47 -4.43 3.26
C PHE A 69 12.36 -3.18 3.36
N TYR A 70 13.18 -3.05 4.40
CA TYR A 70 13.99 -1.86 4.63
C TYR A 70 15.25 -1.84 3.79
N GLU A 71 15.68 -2.99 3.25
CA GLU A 71 16.70 -3.02 2.20
C GLU A 71 16.13 -2.50 0.87
N GLN A 72 14.87 -2.85 0.55
CA GLN A 72 14.20 -2.40 -0.68
C GLN A 72 13.73 -0.94 -0.61
N PHE A 73 13.31 -0.49 0.57
CA PHE A 73 12.81 0.86 0.84
C PHE A 73 13.53 1.47 2.03
N PRO A 74 14.82 1.85 1.87
CA PRO A 74 15.60 2.36 2.98
C PRO A 74 15.03 3.68 3.48
N ASN A 75 15.20 3.95 4.77
CA ASN A 75 14.70 5.12 5.46
C ASN A 75 13.16 5.24 5.53
N LEU A 76 12.41 4.22 5.11
CA LEU A 76 10.97 4.18 5.33
C LEU A 76 10.68 3.87 6.81
N PRO A 77 9.77 4.60 7.48
CA PRO A 77 9.42 4.29 8.86
C PRO A 77 8.73 2.93 8.94
N GLY A 78 9.21 2.03 9.79
CA GLY A 78 8.64 0.68 9.93
C GLY A 78 7.23 0.58 10.52
N LYS A 79 6.57 1.72 10.71
CA LYS A 79 5.23 1.86 11.31
C LYS A 79 4.12 2.09 10.27
N PHE A 80 4.43 2.21 8.99
CA PHE A 80 3.39 2.40 7.99
C PHE A 80 2.47 1.18 7.90
N VAL A 81 1.25 1.40 7.42
CA VAL A 81 0.18 0.41 7.25
C VAL A 81 -0.23 0.34 5.79
N SER A 82 -0.23 1.48 5.08
CA SER A 82 -0.58 1.53 3.68
C SER A 82 0.15 2.66 2.95
N GLY A 83 0.07 2.67 1.63
CA GLY A 83 0.55 3.78 0.83
C GLY A 83 -0.09 3.82 -0.54
N PHE A 84 0.03 4.97 -1.20
CA PHE A 84 -0.43 5.19 -2.56
C PHE A 84 0.50 6.11 -3.33
N PRO A 85 0.54 6.02 -4.67
CA PRO A 85 1.39 6.85 -5.50
C PRO A 85 1.00 8.33 -5.36
N ALA A 86 1.98 9.19 -5.13
CA ALA A 86 1.82 10.63 -5.09
C ALA A 86 1.95 11.28 -6.49
N ASP A 87 2.47 10.53 -7.46
CA ASP A 87 2.63 10.94 -8.85
C ASP A 87 2.29 9.80 -9.82
N LYS A 88 2.21 10.13 -11.11
CA LYS A 88 1.83 9.17 -12.17
C LYS A 88 2.92 8.16 -12.48
N ASP A 89 4.17 8.50 -12.19
CA ASP A 89 5.33 7.68 -12.51
C ASP A 89 5.66 6.68 -11.38
N TYR A 90 4.92 6.77 -10.26
CA TYR A 90 5.14 5.98 -9.04
C TYR A 90 6.55 6.18 -8.47
N ASN A 91 7.13 7.37 -8.67
CA ASN A 91 8.43 7.73 -8.12
C ASN A 91 8.32 8.25 -6.69
N ASN A 92 7.17 8.82 -6.34
CA ASN A 92 6.86 9.27 -4.99
C ASN A 92 5.61 8.57 -4.47
N TYR A 93 5.61 8.29 -3.16
CA TYR A 93 4.48 7.70 -2.46
C TYR A 93 4.09 8.55 -1.27
N ILE A 94 2.80 8.56 -0.97
CA ILE A 94 2.30 8.92 0.36
C ILE A 94 2.10 7.61 1.12
N PHE A 95 2.86 7.45 2.20
CA PHE A 95 2.68 6.35 3.15
C PHE A 95 1.87 6.83 4.35
N LEU A 96 0.97 5.97 4.81
CA LEU A 96 0.10 6.22 5.94
C LEU A 96 0.49 5.27 7.07
N ASP A 97 0.78 5.82 8.24
CA ASP A 97 0.74 5.07 9.50
C ASP A 97 -0.58 5.35 10.24
N LYS A 98 -0.66 5.06 11.54
CA LYS A 98 -1.89 5.29 12.33
C LYS A 98 -2.22 6.77 12.53
N LEU A 99 -1.22 7.65 12.45
CA LEU A 99 -1.32 9.06 12.83
C LEU A 99 -0.89 9.99 11.71
N ASN A 100 0.07 9.58 10.88
CA ASN A 100 0.78 10.44 9.94
C ASN A 100 0.68 9.95 8.51
N ALA A 101 0.70 10.92 7.59
CA ALA A 101 0.95 10.75 6.18
C ALA A 101 2.35 11.29 5.87
N SER A 102 3.22 10.45 5.30
CA SER A 102 4.61 10.80 5.01
C SER A 102 4.91 10.58 3.53
N LYS A 103 5.55 11.58 2.90
CA LYS A 103 5.94 11.51 1.49
C LYS A 103 7.34 10.90 1.36
N TYR A 104 7.45 9.83 0.58
CA TYR A 104 8.71 9.14 0.29
C TYR A 104 9.04 9.18 -1.21
N SER A 105 10.30 9.42 -1.53
CA SER A 105 10.85 9.34 -2.89
C SER A 105 11.55 7.99 -3.05
N LEU A 106 11.12 7.17 -4.02
CA LEU A 106 11.84 5.95 -4.40
C LEU A 106 13.20 6.25 -5.02
N ILE A 107 13.32 7.37 -5.74
CA ILE A 107 14.56 7.77 -6.43
C ILE A 107 15.65 8.15 -5.43
N ASP A 108 15.28 8.99 -4.46
CA ASP A 108 16.21 9.48 -3.43
C ASP A 108 16.28 8.54 -2.22
N ALA A 109 15.39 7.54 -2.18
CA ALA A 109 15.21 6.59 -1.09
C ALA A 109 15.11 7.26 0.29
N LYS A 110 14.29 8.32 0.37
CA LYS A 110 14.15 9.16 1.58
C LYS A 110 12.77 9.75 1.76
N LEU A 111 12.46 10.08 3.01
CA LEU A 111 11.30 10.90 3.36
C LEU A 111 11.56 12.39 3.10
N SER A 112 10.52 13.08 2.67
CA SER A 112 10.57 14.51 2.34
C SER A 112 9.57 15.36 3.11
N GLU A 113 8.42 14.81 3.48
CA GLU A 113 7.37 15.49 4.25
C GLU A 113 6.70 14.50 5.19
N GLU A 114 6.27 14.96 6.37
CA GLU A 114 5.41 14.22 7.30
C GLU A 114 4.38 15.18 7.91
N LYS A 115 3.11 14.77 7.92
CA LYS A 115 1.99 15.53 8.50
C LYS A 115 1.06 14.58 9.21
N GLU A 116 0.33 15.05 10.22
CA GLU A 116 -0.78 14.28 10.79
C GLU A 116 -1.85 14.05 9.71
N ILE A 117 -2.50 12.88 9.74
CA ILE A 117 -3.52 12.48 8.77
C ILE A 117 -4.66 13.51 8.71
N LYS A 118 -5.04 14.09 9.85
CA LYS A 118 -6.09 15.11 9.91
C LYS A 118 -5.74 16.35 9.07
N ASP A 119 -4.47 16.76 9.10
CA ASP A 119 -3.97 17.93 8.38
C ASP A 119 -3.76 17.58 6.91
N PHE A 120 -3.27 16.37 6.63
CA PHE A 120 -3.14 15.83 5.27
C PHE A 120 -4.49 15.76 4.54
N LEU A 121 -5.53 15.29 5.21
CA LEU A 121 -6.89 15.21 4.68
C LEU A 121 -7.65 16.55 4.72
N ASN A 122 -7.02 17.61 5.24
CA ASN A 122 -7.63 18.92 5.44
C ASN A 122 -8.97 18.85 6.21
N CYS A 123 -9.02 17.95 7.20
CA CYS A 123 -10.19 17.81 8.06
C CYS A 123 -10.34 19.06 8.92
N LYS A 124 -11.49 19.74 8.83
CA LYS A 124 -11.82 20.81 9.76
C LYS A 124 -12.26 20.19 11.08
N VAL A 125 -11.61 20.56 12.18
CA VAL A 125 -12.11 20.27 13.53
C VAL A 125 -13.34 21.15 13.73
N ASN A 126 -14.53 20.54 13.67
CA ASN A 126 -15.78 21.16 14.08
C ASN A 126 -16.06 20.83 15.55
#